data_AF-A0A2R6GJV3-F1
#
_entry.id   AF-A0A2R6GJV3-F1
#
_cell.length_a   1.000
_cell.length_b   1.000
_cell.length_c   1.000
_cell.angle_alpha   90.00
_cell.angle_beta   90.00
_cell.angle_gamma   90.00
#
_symmetry.space_group_name_H-M   'P 1'
#
loop_
_entity.id
_entity.type
_entity.pdbx_description
1 polymer ?
#
loop_
_entity_poly.entity_id
_entity_poly.type
_entity_poly.pdbx_seq_one_letter_code
_entity_poly.pdbx_strand_id
1 'polypeptide(L)'
;MATPPHLVDVNGELHLDVSVGQAGRKQFALSERATALLVDDLEYGNRDVVPWVTTRTLVLTGGAYLRDEKADARRTSWSITGADGGREATDEELRQVGEYLDGLEVDDHAVETLRDHVRSTRLSAVVSPGAVRSKRERNRGLRDIAKDL
;
A
#
# COMPACT_ATOMS: atom_id res chain seq x y z
N MET A 1 1.81 18.62 -15.12
CA MET A 1 1.73 18.16 -13.72
C MET A 1 1.22 16.74 -13.73
N ALA A 2 1.77 15.85 -12.89
CA ALA A 2 1.25 14.50 -12.75
C ALA A 2 -0.07 14.54 -11.95
N THR A 3 -1.15 13.96 -12.48
CA THR A 3 -2.42 13.84 -11.76
C THR A 3 -2.24 12.91 -10.55
N PRO A 4 -2.74 13.29 -9.36
CA PRO A 4 -2.57 12.47 -8.17
C PRO A 4 -3.32 11.13 -8.28
N PRO A 5 -2.93 10.14 -7.46
CA PRO A 5 -3.70 8.90 -7.32
C PRO A 5 -5.12 9.21 -6.88
N HIS A 6 -6.11 8.57 -7.49
CA HIS A 6 -7.51 8.72 -7.09
C HIS A 6 -8.29 7.45 -7.38
N LEU A 7 -9.40 7.29 -6.68
CA LEU A 7 -10.32 6.19 -6.94
C LEU A 7 -11.15 6.46 -8.18
N VAL A 8 -11.43 5.41 -8.96
CA VAL A 8 -12.32 5.45 -10.10
C VAL A 8 -13.24 4.25 -10.09
N ASP A 9 -14.54 4.48 -10.28
CA ASP A 9 -15.50 3.41 -10.53
C ASP A 9 -15.38 2.93 -11.99
N VAL A 10 -15.16 1.63 -12.15
CA VAL A 10 -15.15 0.95 -13.44
C VAL A 10 -16.16 -0.20 -13.37
N ASN A 11 -17.32 0.00 -13.98
CA ASN A 11 -18.41 -0.99 -14.03
C ASN A 11 -18.89 -1.45 -12.65
N GLY A 12 -18.91 -0.54 -11.65
CA GLY A 12 -19.35 -0.85 -10.29
C GLY A 12 -18.27 -1.46 -9.39
N GLU A 13 -17.03 -1.58 -9.88
CA GLU A 13 -15.86 -1.93 -9.07
C GLU A 13 -14.97 -0.69 -8.90
N LEU A 14 -14.53 -0.41 -7.67
CA LEU A 14 -13.58 0.66 -7.39
C LEU A 14 -12.15 0.21 -7.72
N HIS A 15 -11.46 1.06 -8.48
CA HIS A 15 -10.05 0.90 -8.83
C HIS A 15 -9.24 2.09 -8.36
N LEU A 16 -7.96 1.88 -8.06
CA LEU A 16 -7.02 2.94 -7.80
C LEU A 16 -6.29 3.33 -9.09
N ASP A 17 -6.58 4.51 -9.62
CA ASP A 17 -5.97 5.00 -10.85
C ASP A 17 -4.68 5.76 -10.54
N VAL A 18 -3.56 5.24 -11.03
CA VAL A 18 -2.21 5.70 -10.69
C VAL A 18 -1.39 5.93 -11.95
N SER A 19 -0.64 7.03 -11.99
CA SER A 19 0.34 7.29 -13.03
C SER A 19 1.56 6.35 -12.87
N VAL A 20 1.94 5.65 -13.93
CA VAL A 20 3.05 4.68 -13.95
C VAL A 20 4.07 5.04 -15.03
N GLY A 21 5.09 5.81 -14.66
CA GLY A 21 6.21 6.16 -15.52
C GLY A 21 5.78 6.76 -16.85
N GLN A 22 6.40 6.28 -17.93
CA GLN A 22 6.03 6.62 -19.32
C GLN A 22 4.85 5.79 -19.86
N ALA A 23 4.40 4.77 -19.12
CA ALA A 23 3.32 3.88 -19.56
C ALA A 23 1.92 4.51 -19.39
N GLY A 24 1.84 5.74 -18.87
CA GLY A 24 0.59 6.45 -18.63
C GLY A 24 -0.08 6.04 -17.33
N ARG A 25 -1.39 6.25 -17.24
CA ARG A 25 -2.19 5.89 -16.05
C ARG A 25 -2.69 4.45 -16.15
N LYS A 26 -2.74 3.78 -15.01
CA LYS A 26 -3.17 2.39 -14.87
C LYS A 26 -4.16 2.28 -13.73
N GLN A 27 -5.19 1.48 -13.95
CA GLN A 27 -6.22 1.15 -12.97
C GLN A 27 -5.82 -0.11 -12.21
N PHE A 28 -5.44 0.07 -10.96
CA PHE A 28 -5.13 -1.03 -10.05
C PHE A 28 -6.44 -1.56 -9.46
N ALA A 29 -6.64 -2.87 -9.52
CA ALA A 29 -7.68 -3.53 -8.73
C ALA A 29 -7.30 -3.46 -7.24
N LEU A 30 -8.32 -3.41 -6.39
CA LEU A 30 -8.17 -3.40 -4.94
C LEU A 30 -8.49 -4.78 -4.39
N SER A 31 -7.71 -5.24 -3.41
CA SER A 31 -8.08 -6.40 -2.61
C SER A 31 -9.25 -6.05 -1.69
N GLU A 32 -9.99 -7.05 -1.20
CA GLU A 32 -11.11 -6.82 -0.26
C GLU A 32 -10.68 -6.00 0.97
N ARG A 33 -9.51 -6.29 1.53
CA ARG A 33 -8.97 -5.57 2.70
C ARG A 33 -8.56 -4.13 2.36
N ALA A 34 -8.06 -3.88 1.14
CA ALA A 34 -7.76 -2.53 0.67
C ALA A 34 -9.03 -1.73 0.40
N THR A 35 -10.07 -2.37 -0.15
CA THR A 35 -11.39 -1.77 -0.31
C THR A 35 -12.00 -1.41 1.04
N ALA A 36 -11.96 -2.31 2.02
CA ALA A 36 -12.45 -2.02 3.38
C ALA A 36 -11.71 -0.83 4.01
N LEU A 37 -10.37 -0.79 3.92
CA LEU A 37 -9.60 0.35 4.41
C LEU A 37 -10.04 1.66 3.73
N LEU A 38 -10.14 1.68 2.40
CA LEU A 38 -10.40 2.93 1.68
C LEU A 38 -11.84 3.38 1.80
N VAL A 39 -12.80 2.46 1.75
CA VAL A 39 -14.24 2.77 1.66
C VAL A 39 -14.89 2.75 3.04
N ASP A 40 -14.65 1.73 3.84
CA ASP A 40 -15.35 1.54 5.11
C ASP A 40 -14.67 2.32 6.23
N ASP A 41 -13.34 2.30 6.30
CA ASP A 41 -12.58 2.95 7.39
C ASP A 41 -12.24 4.41 7.09
N LEU A 42 -11.97 4.75 5.82
CA LEU A 42 -11.57 6.09 5.38
C LEU A 42 -12.64 6.85 4.58
N GLU A 43 -13.79 6.21 4.33
CA GLU A 43 -14.94 6.82 3.67
C GLU A 43 -14.64 7.41 2.28
N TYR A 44 -13.62 6.91 1.58
CA TYR A 44 -13.34 7.33 0.21
C TYR A 44 -14.34 6.75 -0.78
N GLY A 45 -14.72 7.59 -1.74
CA GLY A 45 -15.58 7.24 -2.86
C GLY A 45 -14.93 7.49 -4.22
N ASN A 46 -15.75 7.34 -5.26
CA ASN A 46 -15.33 7.58 -6.64
C ASN A 46 -14.78 9.01 -6.81
N ARG A 47 -13.63 9.13 -7.48
CA ARG A 47 -12.86 10.36 -7.74
C ARG A 47 -12.12 10.96 -6.54
N ASP A 48 -12.20 10.35 -5.37
CA ASP A 48 -11.44 10.84 -4.22
C ASP A 48 -9.94 10.63 -4.42
N VAL A 49 -9.19 11.67 -4.07
CA VAL A 49 -7.73 11.67 -4.15
C VAL A 49 -7.17 10.90 -2.97
N VAL A 50 -6.43 9.84 -3.28
CA VAL A 50 -5.78 8.98 -2.29
C VAL A 50 -4.35 9.47 -2.09
N PRO A 51 -3.92 9.73 -0.83
CA PRO A 51 -2.57 10.14 -0.54
C PRO A 51 -1.53 9.17 -1.13
N TRP A 52 -0.40 9.71 -1.58
CA TRP A 52 0.67 8.90 -2.17
C TRP A 52 1.18 7.85 -1.19
N VAL A 53 1.27 8.19 0.10
CA VAL A 53 1.75 7.28 1.14
C VAL A 53 0.86 6.05 1.24
N THR A 54 -0.47 6.24 1.23
CA THR A 54 -1.48 5.18 1.21
C THR A 54 -1.40 4.38 -0.08
N THR A 55 -1.36 5.05 -1.23
CA THR A 55 -1.26 4.43 -2.55
C THR A 55 -0.06 3.48 -2.64
N ARG A 56 1.12 3.95 -2.27
CA ARG A 56 2.35 3.14 -2.34
C ARG A 56 2.35 2.00 -1.34
N THR A 57 1.78 2.20 -0.14
CA THR A 57 1.59 1.12 0.84
C THR A 57 0.69 0.02 0.28
N LEU A 58 -0.43 0.37 -0.35
CA LEU A 58 -1.33 -0.61 -0.96
C LEU A 58 -0.63 -1.40 -2.08
N VAL A 59 0.14 -0.73 -2.94
CA VAL A 59 0.89 -1.42 -3.99
C VAL A 59 1.96 -2.36 -3.42
N LEU A 60 2.73 -1.92 -2.42
CA LEU A 60 3.79 -2.73 -1.80
C LEU A 60 3.27 -3.92 -1.02
N THR A 61 2.04 -3.85 -0.50
CA THR A 61 1.39 -4.91 0.27
C THR A 61 0.51 -5.83 -0.60
N GLY A 62 0.41 -5.56 -1.90
CA GLY A 62 -0.52 -6.27 -2.80
C GLY A 62 -1.99 -5.90 -2.60
N GLY A 63 -2.30 -4.90 -1.75
CA GLY A 63 -3.64 -4.34 -1.60
C GLY A 63 -4.15 -3.62 -2.84
N ALA A 64 -3.24 -3.04 -3.64
CA ALA A 64 -3.53 -2.52 -4.97
C ALA A 64 -2.64 -3.22 -5.99
N TYR A 65 -3.23 -3.85 -7.00
CA TYR A 65 -2.50 -4.67 -7.96
C TYR A 65 -3.04 -4.52 -9.39
N LEU A 66 -2.17 -4.72 -10.38
CA LEU A 66 -2.60 -4.87 -11.76
C LEU A 66 -2.99 -6.32 -11.99
N ARG A 67 -4.15 -6.57 -12.62
CA ARG A 67 -4.60 -7.93 -12.96
C ARG A 67 -3.70 -8.65 -13.98
N ASP A 68 -2.70 -7.96 -14.53
CA ASP A 68 -1.66 -8.57 -15.35
C ASP A 68 -0.69 -9.34 -14.43
N GLU A 69 -0.78 -10.68 -14.45
CA GLU A 69 -0.13 -11.62 -13.53
C GLU A 69 1.41 -11.52 -13.47
N LYS A 70 2.04 -10.72 -14.32
CA LYS A 70 3.51 -10.53 -14.36
C LYS A 70 4.02 -9.29 -13.63
N ALA A 71 3.13 -8.50 -13.01
CA ALA A 71 3.52 -7.26 -12.34
C ALA A 71 4.15 -7.53 -10.95
N ASP A 72 5.48 -7.51 -10.87
CA ASP A 72 6.22 -7.48 -9.60
C ASP A 72 5.83 -6.21 -8.80
N ALA A 73 5.31 -6.40 -7.59
CA ALA A 73 4.81 -5.31 -6.73
C ALA A 73 5.89 -4.26 -6.41
N ARG A 74 7.13 -4.69 -6.15
CA ARG A 74 8.27 -3.80 -5.90
C ARG A 74 8.61 -3.00 -7.15
N ARG A 75 8.76 -3.66 -8.31
CA ARG A 75 9.03 -2.98 -9.59
C ARG A 75 7.93 -1.97 -9.93
N THR A 76 6.69 -2.33 -9.65
CA THR A 76 5.51 -1.49 -9.88
C THR A 76 5.53 -0.28 -8.95
N SER A 77 5.82 -0.46 -7.66
CA SER A 77 5.96 0.62 -6.67
C SER A 77 7.11 1.60 -6.95
N TRP A 78 8.11 1.21 -7.73
CA TRP A 78 9.18 2.09 -8.20
C TRP A 78 8.81 2.82 -9.50
N SER A 79 7.89 2.23 -10.26
CA SER A 79 7.41 2.77 -11.53
C SER A 79 6.22 3.71 -11.36
N ILE A 80 5.51 3.68 -10.22
CA ILE A 80 4.47 4.68 -9.93
C ILE A 80 5.12 6.07 -9.85
N THR A 81 4.67 6.96 -10.72
CA THR A 81 5.13 8.34 -10.81
C THR A 81 3.99 9.24 -10.39
N GLY A 82 3.95 9.57 -9.12
CA GLY A 82 3.07 10.59 -8.58
C GLY A 82 3.93 11.42 -7.65
N ALA A 83 4.40 12.55 -8.14
CA ALA A 83 5.01 13.57 -7.31
C ALA A 83 4.08 13.93 -6.13
N ASP A 84 4.67 14.45 -5.07
CA ASP A 84 4.08 14.94 -3.81
C ASP A 84 2.94 15.98 -3.93
N GLY A 85 2.33 16.14 -5.11
CA GLY A 85 1.26 17.11 -5.41
C GLY A 85 -0.16 16.60 -5.17
N GLY A 86 -0.31 15.43 -4.53
CA GLY A 86 -1.59 14.92 -4.04
C GLY A 86 -1.63 15.06 -2.54
N ARG A 87 -2.77 15.55 -2.02
CA ARG A 87 -3.17 15.59 -0.60
C ARG A 87 -2.25 14.81 0.34
N GLU A 88 -1.69 15.51 1.32
CA GLU A 88 -1.03 14.84 2.44
C GLU A 88 -2.03 14.01 3.23
N ALA A 89 -1.61 12.82 3.66
CA ALA A 89 -2.41 12.02 4.57
C ALA A 89 -2.56 12.75 5.91
N THR A 90 -3.78 12.79 6.41
CA THR A 90 -4.13 13.22 7.76
C THR A 90 -3.60 12.22 8.79
N ASP A 91 -3.54 12.62 10.06
CA ASP A 91 -3.08 11.74 11.15
C ASP A 91 -3.97 10.51 11.31
N GLU A 92 -5.27 10.66 11.09
CA GLU A 92 -6.22 9.55 11.13
C GLU A 92 -6.00 8.58 9.96
N GLU A 93 -5.79 9.09 8.75
CA GLU A 93 -5.45 8.25 7.59
C GLU A 93 -4.16 7.48 7.82
N LEU A 94 -3.14 8.12 8.39
CA LEU A 94 -1.89 7.45 8.74
C LEU A 94 -2.14 6.34 9.77
N ARG A 95 -2.94 6.61 10.81
CA ARG A 95 -3.28 5.61 11.83
C ARG A 95 -3.98 4.39 11.22
N GLN A 96 -4.98 4.60 10.38
CA GLN A 96 -5.72 3.52 9.72
C GLN A 96 -4.83 2.73 8.75
N VAL A 97 -3.96 3.40 7.99
CA VAL A 97 -2.96 2.70 7.15
C VAL A 97 -1.98 1.91 8.02
N GLY A 98 -1.66 2.41 9.20
CA GLY A 98 -0.83 1.70 10.17
C GLY A 98 -1.48 0.43 10.71
N GLU A 99 -2.76 0.51 11.07
CA GLU A 99 -3.57 -0.64 11.49
C GLU A 99 -3.78 -1.64 10.35
N TYR A 100 -3.95 -1.16 9.12
CA TYR A 100 -3.98 -2.01 7.94
C TYR A 100 -2.69 -2.82 7.79
N LEU A 101 -1.53 -2.17 7.97
CA LEU A 101 -0.21 -2.79 7.96
C LEU A 101 -0.02 -3.79 9.10
N ASP A 102 -0.66 -3.54 10.24
CA ASP A 102 -0.65 -4.48 11.36
C ASP A 102 -1.42 -5.76 10.98
N GLY A 103 -0.77 -6.90 11.17
CA GLY A 103 -1.30 -8.21 10.78
C GLY A 103 -1.06 -8.65 9.33
N LEU A 104 -0.68 -7.77 8.40
CA LEU A 104 -0.40 -8.17 7.00
C LEU A 104 0.87 -9.02 6.85
N GLU A 105 0.81 -9.99 5.94
CA GLU A 105 1.99 -10.72 5.46
C GLU A 105 2.47 -10.04 4.18
N VAL A 106 3.68 -9.48 4.22
CA VAL A 106 4.28 -8.82 3.07
C VAL A 106 5.22 -9.79 2.37
N ASP A 107 5.22 -9.76 1.04
CA ASP A 107 6.15 -10.54 0.24
C ASP A 107 7.61 -10.20 0.59
N ASP A 108 8.45 -11.24 0.68
CA ASP A 108 9.86 -11.10 1.06
C ASP A 108 10.61 -10.11 0.15
N HIS A 109 10.21 -10.01 -1.13
CA HIS A 109 10.83 -9.12 -2.10
C HIS A 109 10.45 -7.64 -1.91
N ALA A 110 9.30 -7.36 -1.27
CA ALA A 110 8.77 -6.01 -1.06
C ALA A 110 9.02 -5.48 0.35
N VAL A 111 9.29 -6.36 1.33
CA VAL A 111 9.40 -5.99 2.77
C VAL A 111 10.41 -4.86 3.03
N GLU A 112 11.63 -4.95 2.48
CA GLU A 112 12.66 -3.91 2.69
C GLU A 112 12.25 -2.57 2.06
N THR A 113 11.60 -2.62 0.89
CA THR A 113 11.10 -1.40 0.23
C THR A 113 9.95 -0.78 1.04
N LEU A 114 9.10 -1.59 1.66
CA LEU A 114 8.05 -1.11 2.56
C LEU A 114 8.64 -0.54 3.86
N ARG A 115 9.67 -1.15 4.43
CA ARG A 115 10.39 -0.61 5.60
C ARG A 115 10.98 0.76 5.29
N ASP A 116 11.64 0.89 4.14
CA ASP A 116 12.20 2.17 3.70
C ASP A 116 11.11 3.20 3.45
N HIS A 117 9.97 2.81 2.87
CA HIS A 117 8.81 3.67 2.69
C HIS A 117 8.21 4.15 4.03
N VAL A 118 8.06 3.27 5.01
CA VAL A 118 7.62 3.66 6.36
C VAL A 118 8.63 4.62 6.99
N ARG A 119 9.93 4.33 6.88
CA ARG A 119 11.00 5.18 7.43
C ARG A 119 11.05 6.56 6.78
N SER A 120 10.80 6.64 5.47
CA SER A 120 10.89 7.89 4.71
C SER A 120 9.61 8.73 4.72
N THR A 121 8.55 8.28 5.41
CA THR A 121 7.25 8.95 5.42
C THR A 121 6.73 9.16 6.85
N ARG A 122 5.61 9.88 6.96
CA ARG A 122 4.91 10.10 8.23
C ARG A 122 4.32 8.81 8.83
N LEU A 123 4.32 7.69 8.10
CA LEU A 123 3.94 6.38 8.66
C LEU A 123 4.85 5.94 9.80
N SER A 124 6.11 6.39 9.84
CA SER A 124 7.02 6.12 10.95
C SER A 124 6.51 6.60 12.32
N ALA A 125 5.54 7.53 12.36
CA ALA A 125 4.92 7.99 13.59
C ALA A 125 3.92 6.99 14.20
N VAL A 126 3.37 6.09 13.37
CA VAL A 126 2.29 5.15 13.75
C VAL A 126 2.69 3.68 13.56
N VAL A 127 3.68 3.40 12.71
CA VAL A 127 4.23 2.07 12.47
C VAL A 127 5.74 2.11 12.59
N SER A 128 6.30 1.26 13.45
CA SER A 128 7.75 1.04 13.46
C SER A 128 8.17 0.26 12.21
N PRO A 129 9.20 0.69 11.46
CA PRO A 129 9.70 -0.07 10.32
C PRO A 129 10.05 -1.53 10.67
N GLY A 130 10.54 -1.80 11.89
CA GLY A 130 10.86 -3.16 12.34
C GLY A 130 9.64 -4.05 12.62
N ALA A 131 8.44 -3.46 12.75
CA ALA A 131 7.20 -4.21 12.90
C ALA A 131 6.72 -4.81 11.57
N VAL A 132 7.10 -4.20 10.44
CA VAL A 132 6.84 -4.74 9.10
C VAL A 132 7.68 -6.00 8.92
N ARG A 133 7.03 -7.16 8.87
CA ARG A 133 7.68 -8.46 8.74
C ARG A 133 7.22 -9.19 7.49
N SER A 134 8.14 -9.90 6.87
CA SER A 134 7.81 -10.83 5.82
C SER A 134 7.24 -12.14 6.38
N LYS A 135 6.62 -12.92 5.49
CA LYS A 135 6.14 -14.27 5.82
C LYS A 135 7.25 -15.18 6.37
N ARG A 136 8.47 -15.10 5.81
CA ARG A 136 9.61 -15.90 6.30
C ARG A 136 10.07 -15.47 7.69
N GLU A 137 10.13 -14.17 7.95
CA GLU A 137 10.54 -13.64 9.27
C GLU A 137 9.54 -14.03 10.37
N ARG A 138 8.23 -13.93 10.09
CA ARG A 138 7.19 -14.34 11.04
C ARG A 138 7.28 -15.83 11.38
N ASN A 139 7.45 -16.69 10.38
CA ASN A 139 7.60 -18.13 10.58
C ASN A 139 8.88 -18.52 11.34
N ARG A 140 9.98 -17.77 11.18
CA ARG A 140 11.21 -17.99 11.97
C ARG A 140 10.99 -17.62 13.43
N GLY A 141 10.39 -16.45 13.72
CA GLY A 141 10.12 -16.02 15.09
C GLY A 141 9.23 -17.00 15.88
N LEU A 142 8.21 -17.59 15.23
CA LEU A 142 7.38 -18.63 15.86
C LEU A 142 8.15 -19.92 16.17
N ARG A 143 9.09 -20.31 15.30
CA ARG A 143 9.94 -21.49 15.50
C ARG A 143 10.95 -21.31 16.62
N ASP A 144 11.45 -20.09 16.82
CA ASP A 144 12.39 -19.79 17.90
C ASP A 144 11.66 -19.80 19.27
N ILE A 145 10.43 -19.27 19.35
CA ILE A 145 9.58 -19.38 20.55
C ILE A 145 9.27 -20.85 20.89
N ALA A 146 9.00 -21.69 19.88
CA ALA A 146 8.73 -23.10 20.09
C ALA A 146 9.98 -23.93 20.48
N LYS A 147 11.19 -23.39 20.36
CA LYS A 147 12.43 -24.04 20.81
C LYS A 147 12.83 -23.64 22.24
N ASP A 148 12.30 -22.53 22.74
CA ASP A 148 12.52 -22.03 24.11
C ASP A 148 11.44 -22.50 25.10
N LEU A 149 10.53 -23.39 24.68
CA LEU A 149 9.52 -24.09 25.49
C LEU A 149 9.87 -25.58 25.62
#